data_AF-A0A221NIN5-F1
#
_entry.id   AF-A0A221NIN5-F1
#
_cell.length_a   1.000
_cell.length_b   1.000
_cell.length_c   1.000
_cell.angle_alpha   90.00
_cell.angle_beta   90.00
_cell.angle_gamma   90.00
#
_symmetry.space_group_name_H-M   'P 1'
#
loop_
_entity.id
_entity.type
_entity.pdbx_description
1 polymer ?
#
loop_
_entity_poly.entity_id
_entity_poly.type
_entity_poly.pdbx_seq_one_letter_code
_entity_poly.pdbx_strand_id
1 'polypeptide(L)'
;MALIHGFKRSITKAGRAAAYSPAGLEVARAVLASRADSPVRRIIKAKGLEGRIRRVASESLPQGLYFAKLTLGNWEAWKGQQFRLLQDGNVVYGNVVEPPARGFPLEYRNIMVTSDDVSRFAVDIEAPYELKIGRGAFTTRQQLAYDEQYGVEQHGDVFYSLRGNTTNPKKMLITFPGFGPSTTRISYAVSYLKDLTETDLQDTLMVCFQDRYLVAGSYMMVDNAGRPLESRVRGAIEGLRSRFHIDRKEMLFFGASKGGSIAIHYAKDYPDAALLLAVPQMNLPYYFNKPFFKDNLLQNRALRDVGQPEDRLRRYFAEGRKIDYFYTNSDELSNHSLIELASDIPNLSKYRINGGHSEVARAALPAMLCIIRRFLSHRVEEQSACEEMRTFRHDQTLQVQVRIDAEASMVTGANWFIAGSSGRTRFLQLMTEHSYHFVKYTAGEQSLFPAYDPIDQLSQVIAMKADGTTWTGALPEAVKPGTKIPKKSLSSQALTLDTETTQDYAVLDGDTFARFRYRCRTLAPDGDTMEIHFVSDPEAVIAGVEDSGPRTACRAAVQAVDGWALADIAALRFVIAAGVQRLLIVVHGDTDAEAAEVLSAVDWEDTSVVFADSREVLAGVGQH
;
A
#
# COMPACT_ATOMS: atom_id res chain seq x y z
N MET A 1 21.18 2.95 53.59
CA MET A 1 20.17 2.62 52.54
C MET A 1 20.64 2.87 51.10
N ALA A 2 21.52 3.86 50.82
CA ALA A 2 22.04 4.15 49.47
C ALA A 2 22.86 3.00 48.84
N LEU A 3 23.70 2.30 49.63
CA LEU A 3 24.48 1.13 49.18
C LEU A 3 23.62 -0.05 48.73
N ILE A 4 22.52 -0.34 49.43
CA ILE A 4 21.57 -1.41 49.06
C ILE A 4 20.80 -1.04 47.79
N HIS A 5 20.48 0.24 47.60
CA HIS A 5 19.87 0.73 46.35
C HIS A 5 20.84 0.67 45.16
N GLY A 6 22.12 1.02 45.36
CA GLY A 6 23.17 0.91 44.34
C GLY A 6 23.46 -0.53 43.92
N PHE A 7 23.49 -1.47 44.88
CA PHE A 7 23.71 -2.89 44.62
C PHE A 7 22.51 -3.54 43.90
N LYS A 8 21.28 -3.25 44.34
CA LYS A 8 20.06 -3.69 43.64
C LYS A 8 19.97 -3.12 42.22
N ARG A 9 20.33 -1.85 42.01
CA ARG A 9 20.40 -1.24 40.66
C ARG A 9 21.43 -1.92 39.77
N SER A 10 22.60 -2.25 40.30
CA SER A 10 23.69 -2.91 39.55
C SER A 10 23.34 -4.34 39.16
N ILE A 11 22.76 -5.13 40.07
CA ILE A 11 22.26 -6.49 39.77
C ILE A 11 21.13 -6.44 38.73
N THR A 12 20.23 -5.46 38.84
CA THR A 12 19.15 -5.28 37.86
C THR A 12 19.69 -4.89 36.48
N LYS A 13 20.76 -4.07 36.43
CA LYS A 13 21.42 -3.67 35.18
C LYS A 13 22.16 -4.86 34.53
N ALA A 14 22.92 -5.62 35.31
CA ALA A 14 23.62 -6.82 34.84
C ALA A 14 22.64 -7.90 34.37
N GLY A 15 21.57 -8.16 35.13
CA GLY A 15 20.52 -9.11 34.73
C GLY A 15 19.78 -8.69 33.45
N ARG A 16 19.53 -7.39 33.26
CA ARG A 16 18.99 -6.88 31.99
C ARG A 16 19.98 -7.03 30.84
N ALA A 17 21.25 -6.71 31.05
CA ALA A 17 22.28 -6.89 30.03
C ALA A 17 22.40 -8.36 29.59
N ALA A 18 22.37 -9.29 30.55
CA ALA A 18 22.38 -10.73 30.26
C ALA A 18 21.10 -11.17 29.51
N ALA A 19 19.92 -10.71 29.93
CA ALA A 19 18.66 -11.05 29.28
C ALA A 19 18.61 -10.62 27.81
N TYR A 20 19.13 -9.43 27.47
CA TYR A 20 19.18 -8.92 26.11
C TYR A 20 20.49 -9.24 25.36
N SER A 21 21.30 -10.18 25.88
CA SER A 21 22.46 -10.71 25.16
C SER A 21 22.02 -11.74 24.10
N PRO A 22 22.84 -12.06 23.08
CA PRO A 22 22.51 -13.10 22.10
C PRO A 22 22.06 -14.42 22.74
N ALA A 23 22.75 -14.89 23.78
CA ALA A 23 22.37 -16.10 24.51
C ALA A 23 21.02 -15.96 25.24
N GLY A 24 20.75 -14.79 25.85
CA GLY A 24 19.47 -14.51 26.50
C GLY A 24 18.30 -14.48 25.52
N LEU A 25 18.52 -13.92 24.32
CA LEU A 25 17.56 -13.93 23.21
C LEU A 25 17.27 -15.35 22.73
N GLU A 26 18.29 -16.16 22.52
CA GLU A 26 18.14 -17.56 22.10
C GLU A 26 17.34 -18.37 23.12
N VAL A 27 17.64 -18.24 24.41
CA VAL A 27 16.88 -18.90 25.48
C VAL A 27 15.43 -18.46 25.48
N ALA A 28 15.17 -17.14 25.37
CA ALA A 28 13.81 -16.62 25.33
C ALA A 28 13.04 -17.14 24.10
N ARG A 29 13.69 -17.21 22.94
CA ARG A 29 13.12 -17.76 21.70
C ARG A 29 12.86 -19.26 21.79
N ALA A 30 13.80 -20.03 22.32
CA ALA A 30 13.63 -21.48 22.52
C ALA A 30 12.47 -21.79 23.47
N VAL A 31 12.34 -21.00 24.54
CA VAL A 31 11.19 -21.07 25.45
C VAL A 31 9.88 -20.78 24.71
N LEU A 32 9.86 -19.76 23.84
CA LEU A 32 8.65 -19.43 23.08
C LEU A 32 8.30 -20.44 21.99
N ALA A 33 9.30 -21.09 21.38
CA ALA A 33 9.14 -22.13 20.37
C ALA A 33 8.71 -23.49 20.96
N SER A 34 8.84 -23.69 22.26
CA SER A 34 8.34 -24.90 22.93
C SER A 34 6.82 -25.01 22.89
N ARG A 35 6.28 -26.24 22.91
CA ARG A 35 4.83 -26.49 22.91
C ARG A 35 4.15 -25.72 24.04
N ALA A 36 2.96 -25.18 23.76
CA ALA A 36 2.21 -24.34 24.68
C ALA A 36 1.87 -25.05 26.02
N ASP A 37 1.73 -26.38 26.00
CA ASP A 37 1.44 -27.25 27.14
C ASP A 37 2.70 -27.69 27.93
N SER A 38 3.90 -27.31 27.47
CA SER A 38 5.15 -27.66 28.15
C SER A 38 5.20 -27.12 29.59
N PRO A 39 5.90 -27.81 30.53
CA PRO A 39 6.01 -27.37 31.92
C PRO A 39 6.57 -25.95 32.06
N VAL A 40 7.55 -25.60 31.22
CA VAL A 40 8.18 -24.28 31.20
C VAL A 40 7.18 -23.19 30.78
N ARG A 41 6.42 -23.40 29.70
CA ARG A 41 5.37 -22.47 29.25
C ARG A 41 4.27 -22.29 30.30
N ARG A 42 3.85 -23.37 30.96
CA ARG A 42 2.86 -23.31 32.06
C ARG A 42 3.35 -22.46 33.24
N ILE A 43 4.60 -22.64 33.67
CA ILE A 43 5.19 -21.84 34.77
C ILE A 43 5.28 -20.36 34.39
N ILE A 44 5.72 -20.07 33.17
CA ILE A 44 5.82 -18.68 32.65
C ILE A 44 4.46 -18.00 32.65
N LYS A 45 3.44 -18.70 32.14
CA LYS A 45 2.06 -18.19 32.07
C LYS A 45 1.50 -17.97 33.48
N ALA A 46 1.64 -18.96 34.37
CA ALA A 46 1.18 -18.86 35.76
C ALA A 46 1.83 -17.69 36.54
N LYS A 47 3.09 -17.35 36.22
CA LYS A 47 3.80 -16.21 36.81
C LYS A 47 3.56 -14.87 36.09
N GLY A 48 2.77 -14.85 35.02
CA GLY A 48 2.53 -13.64 34.21
C GLY A 48 3.79 -13.10 33.52
N LEU A 49 4.79 -13.96 33.26
CA LEU A 49 6.08 -13.55 32.71
C LEU A 49 6.12 -13.54 31.17
N GLU A 50 5.07 -14.03 30.51
CA GLU A 50 5.05 -14.20 29.05
C GLU A 50 5.36 -12.91 28.29
N GLY A 51 4.75 -11.79 28.67
CA GLY A 51 5.03 -10.50 28.04
C GLY A 51 6.49 -10.04 28.21
N ARG A 52 7.13 -10.40 29.34
CA ARG A 52 8.55 -10.09 29.56
C ARG A 52 9.46 -10.96 28.71
N ILE A 53 9.12 -12.24 28.56
CA ILE A 53 9.89 -13.18 27.73
C ILE A 53 9.75 -12.83 26.25
N ARG A 54 8.54 -12.49 25.78
CA ARG A 54 8.33 -11.99 24.41
C ARG A 54 9.06 -10.68 24.15
N ARG A 55 9.11 -9.78 25.14
CA ARG A 55 9.90 -8.55 25.04
C ARG A 55 11.40 -8.82 24.96
N VAL A 56 11.91 -9.83 25.66
CA VAL A 56 13.30 -10.26 25.50
C VAL A 56 13.49 -10.90 24.13
N ALA A 57 12.64 -11.85 23.75
CA ALA A 57 12.70 -12.57 22.48
C ALA A 57 12.39 -11.72 21.24
N SER A 58 12.12 -10.42 21.40
CA SER A 58 11.91 -9.50 20.29
C SER A 58 13.15 -9.42 19.39
N GLU A 59 13.03 -8.65 18.33
CA GLU A 59 14.16 -8.32 17.48
C GLU A 59 15.33 -7.75 18.31
N SER A 60 16.56 -8.14 17.95
CA SER A 60 17.78 -7.56 18.51
C SER A 60 18.10 -6.27 17.77
N LEU A 61 18.15 -5.17 18.51
CA LEU A 61 18.57 -3.88 17.97
C LEU A 61 20.10 -3.74 17.99
N PRO A 62 20.69 -3.04 17.01
CA PRO A 62 22.06 -2.58 17.06
C PRO A 62 22.40 -1.85 18.38
N GLN A 63 23.66 -1.92 18.79
CA GLN A 63 24.12 -1.21 19.98
C GLN A 63 23.86 0.30 19.84
N GLY A 64 23.27 0.90 20.87
CA GLY A 64 22.91 2.32 20.88
C GLY A 64 21.49 2.61 20.35
N LEU A 65 20.77 1.62 19.83
CA LEU A 65 19.37 1.76 19.45
C LEU A 65 18.44 1.21 20.53
N TYR A 66 17.31 1.89 20.70
CA TYR A 66 16.28 1.55 21.66
C TYR A 66 14.89 1.69 21.05
N PHE A 67 13.93 1.00 21.65
CA PHE A 67 12.52 1.23 21.40
C PHE A 67 12.02 2.31 22.36
N ALA A 68 11.22 3.23 21.84
CA ALA A 68 10.44 4.19 22.60
C ALA A 68 8.93 3.92 22.48
N LYS A 69 8.20 4.27 23.54
CA LYS A 69 6.75 4.36 23.59
C LYS A 69 6.37 5.77 24.05
N LEU A 70 5.64 6.48 23.20
CA LEU A 70 5.08 7.79 23.49
C LEU A 70 3.59 7.64 23.82
N THR A 71 3.16 8.19 24.94
CA THR A 71 1.75 8.32 25.32
C THR A 71 1.39 9.80 25.36
N LEU A 72 0.41 10.23 24.56
CA LEU A 72 -0.12 11.60 24.62
C LEU A 72 -1.36 11.63 25.54
N GLY A 73 -1.34 12.55 26.51
CA GLY A 73 -2.44 12.87 27.40
C GLY A 73 -3.31 13.99 26.84
N ASN A 74 -4.58 14.04 27.27
CA ASN A 74 -5.57 15.03 26.81
C ASN A 74 -5.65 15.14 25.27
N TRP A 75 -5.49 14.02 24.57
CA TRP A 75 -5.36 13.97 23.11
C TRP A 75 -6.59 14.55 22.39
N GLU A 76 -7.76 14.52 23.02
CA GLU A 76 -9.01 15.04 22.48
C GLU A 76 -8.90 16.52 22.10
N ALA A 77 -8.16 17.32 22.89
CA ALA A 77 -7.94 18.75 22.62
C ALA A 77 -7.02 19.01 21.42
N TRP A 78 -6.21 18.02 21.04
CA TRP A 78 -5.18 18.12 20.00
C TRP A 78 -5.54 17.32 18.75
N LYS A 79 -6.73 16.73 18.69
CA LYS A 79 -7.18 15.87 17.59
C LYS A 79 -7.03 16.57 16.23
N GLY A 80 -6.37 15.90 15.29
CA GLY A 80 -6.13 16.41 13.94
C GLY A 80 -4.90 17.31 13.80
N GLN A 81 -4.25 17.69 14.91
CA GLN A 81 -2.99 18.43 14.85
C GLN A 81 -1.82 17.48 14.58
N GLN A 82 -0.80 17.99 13.87
CA GLN A 82 0.47 17.28 13.70
C GLN A 82 1.32 17.43 14.96
N PHE A 83 2.15 16.42 15.23
CA PHE A 83 3.19 16.47 16.24
C PHE A 83 4.42 15.70 15.81
N ARG A 84 5.56 16.07 16.39
CA ARG A 84 6.87 15.46 16.21
C ARG A 84 7.48 15.20 17.58
N LEU A 85 8.05 14.01 17.73
CA LEU A 85 8.99 13.66 18.78
C LEU A 85 10.39 14.03 18.29
N LEU A 86 11.04 14.92 19.02
CA LEU A 86 12.38 15.41 18.77
C LEU A 86 13.37 14.73 19.71
N GLN A 87 14.53 14.32 19.20
CA GLN A 87 15.69 13.93 19.99
C GLN A 87 16.84 14.91 19.69
N ASP A 88 17.26 15.67 20.70
CA ASP A 88 18.27 16.72 20.56
C ASP A 88 17.94 17.70 19.41
N GLY A 89 16.66 18.05 19.25
CA GLY A 89 16.16 18.93 18.19
C GLY A 89 15.88 18.26 16.84
N ASN A 90 16.25 16.99 16.65
CA ASN A 90 16.01 16.27 15.39
C ASN A 90 14.74 15.42 15.45
N VAL A 91 13.94 15.44 14.39
CA VAL A 91 12.72 14.60 14.30
C VAL A 91 13.11 13.12 14.27
N VAL A 92 12.62 12.35 15.24
CA VAL A 92 12.76 10.88 15.27
C VAL A 92 11.45 10.16 14.97
N TYR A 93 10.32 10.86 15.10
CA TYR A 93 9.00 10.37 14.74
C TYR A 93 8.02 11.53 14.67
N GLY A 94 7.09 11.53 13.72
CA GLY A 94 5.94 12.42 13.73
C GLY A 94 4.68 11.73 13.24
N ASN A 95 3.53 12.29 13.60
CA ASN A 95 2.21 11.83 13.19
C ASN A 95 1.15 12.94 13.38
N VAL A 96 -0.07 12.68 12.92
CA VAL A 96 -1.28 13.39 13.29
C VAL A 96 -1.88 12.75 14.55
N VAL A 97 -2.40 13.57 15.46
CA VAL A 97 -3.14 13.10 16.65
C VAL A 97 -4.47 12.49 16.21
N GLU A 98 -4.50 11.16 16.12
CA GLU A 98 -5.68 10.38 15.77
C GLU A 98 -6.38 9.81 17.01
N PRO A 99 -7.71 9.67 17.01
CA PRO A 99 -8.42 9.04 18.11
C PRO A 99 -7.93 7.61 18.37
N PRO A 100 -7.56 7.26 19.60
CA PRO A 100 -7.35 5.87 19.97
C PRO A 100 -8.69 5.13 19.99
N ALA A 101 -8.63 3.79 19.96
CA ALA A 101 -9.82 2.98 20.18
C ALA A 101 -10.47 3.31 21.54
N ARG A 102 -11.81 3.35 21.60
CA ARG A 102 -12.61 3.80 22.76
C ARG A 102 -12.10 3.26 24.10
N GLY A 103 -11.87 4.18 25.05
CA GLY A 103 -11.51 3.90 26.45
C GLY A 103 -10.01 3.66 26.72
N PHE A 104 -9.11 4.03 25.79
CA PHE A 104 -7.68 3.74 25.89
C PHE A 104 -6.84 5.00 25.67
N PRO A 105 -5.62 5.05 26.24
CA PRO A 105 -4.70 6.14 25.99
C PRO A 105 -4.21 6.16 24.54
N LEU A 106 -3.88 7.36 24.03
CA LEU A 106 -3.23 7.54 22.74
C LEU A 106 -1.75 7.15 22.87
N GLU A 107 -1.39 5.98 22.36
CA GLU A 107 -0.03 5.44 22.46
C GLU A 107 0.56 5.10 21.09
N TYR A 108 1.79 5.55 20.86
CA TYR A 108 2.64 5.19 19.74
C TYR A 108 3.80 4.33 20.25
N ARG A 109 4.02 3.17 19.64
CA ARG A 109 4.92 2.12 20.16
C ARG A 109 5.99 1.76 19.14
N ASN A 110 7.15 1.34 19.64
CA ASN A 110 8.29 0.90 18.83
C ASN A 110 8.85 2.00 17.92
N ILE A 111 8.84 3.24 18.43
CA ILE A 111 9.60 4.33 17.83
C ILE A 111 11.09 4.04 18.03
N MET A 112 11.89 4.20 16.97
CA MET A 112 13.32 3.93 17.03
C MET A 112 14.07 5.18 17.48
N VAL A 113 14.86 5.06 18.55
CA VAL A 113 15.61 6.18 19.13
C VAL A 113 17.05 5.76 19.47
N THR A 114 17.95 6.74 19.57
CA THR A 114 19.41 6.49 19.78
C THR A 114 19.87 6.73 21.22
N SER A 115 18.95 7.08 22.12
CA SER A 115 19.22 7.36 23.54
C SER A 115 18.18 6.71 24.44
N ASP A 116 18.60 6.22 25.61
CA ASP A 116 17.70 5.78 26.69
C ASP A 116 17.46 6.85 27.77
N ASP A 117 18.08 8.03 27.61
CA ASP A 117 17.86 9.21 28.43
C ASP A 117 16.67 10.04 27.92
N VAL A 118 15.57 10.00 28.67
CA VAL A 118 14.31 10.71 28.36
C VAL A 118 14.48 12.23 28.31
N SER A 119 15.46 12.81 29.02
CA SER A 119 15.65 14.27 29.08
C SER A 119 16.10 14.88 27.75
N ARG A 120 16.58 14.06 26.81
CA ARG A 120 16.99 14.46 25.45
C ARG A 120 15.83 14.58 24.47
N PHE A 121 14.61 14.30 24.92
CA PHE A 121 13.43 14.21 24.07
C PHE A 121 12.39 15.28 24.42
N ALA A 122 11.81 15.86 23.38
CA ALA A 122 10.70 16.80 23.47
C ALA A 122 9.61 16.44 22.45
N VAL A 123 8.37 16.83 22.74
CA VAL A 123 7.27 16.82 21.76
C VAL A 123 6.99 18.27 21.39
N ASP A 124 6.83 18.56 20.10
CA ASP A 124 6.66 19.93 19.57
C ASP A 124 5.21 20.47 19.65
N ILE A 125 4.34 19.76 20.37
CA ILE A 125 3.00 20.23 20.74
C ILE A 125 2.88 20.31 22.26
N GLU A 126 2.01 21.18 22.76
CA GLU A 126 1.83 21.41 24.21
C GLU A 126 1.01 20.31 24.92
N ALA A 127 0.77 19.18 24.25
CA ALA A 127 0.09 18.05 24.87
C ALA A 127 0.95 17.44 26.00
N PRO A 128 0.39 17.20 27.19
CA PRO A 128 1.07 16.41 28.22
C PRO A 128 1.45 15.04 27.67
N TYR A 129 2.67 14.56 27.93
CA TYR A 129 3.11 13.26 27.40
C TYR A 129 3.92 12.43 28.40
N GLU A 130 3.93 11.11 28.17
CA GLU A 130 4.80 10.14 28.86
C GLU A 130 5.67 9.42 27.83
N LEU A 131 6.99 9.42 28.04
CA LEU A 131 7.95 8.70 27.20
C LEU A 131 8.59 7.55 27.97
N LYS A 132 8.52 6.33 27.42
CA LYS A 132 9.21 5.14 27.96
C LYS A 132 10.19 4.61 26.95
N ILE A 133 11.43 4.37 27.37
CA ILE A 133 12.49 3.85 26.50
C ILE A 133 12.97 2.49 27.04
N GLY A 134 13.27 1.55 26.15
CA GLY A 134 13.82 0.26 26.53
C GLY A 134 14.38 -0.57 25.37
N ARG A 135 15.03 -1.69 25.73
CA ARG A 135 15.79 -2.53 24.78
C ARG A 135 14.95 -3.55 24.00
N GLY A 136 13.73 -3.82 24.44
CA GLY A 136 12.82 -4.75 23.77
C GLY A 136 11.52 -4.06 23.37
N ALA A 137 10.93 -4.55 22.29
CA ALA A 137 9.72 -3.99 21.69
C ALA A 137 8.56 -3.92 22.69
N PHE A 138 7.72 -2.88 22.56
CA PHE A 138 6.53 -2.68 23.36
C PHE A 138 5.34 -3.43 22.74
N THR A 139 4.89 -4.47 23.41
CA THR A 139 3.69 -5.24 23.06
C THR A 139 2.53 -4.93 24.02
N THR A 140 1.31 -4.82 23.51
CA THR A 140 0.10 -4.63 24.33
C THR A 140 -0.45 -5.97 24.85
N ARG A 141 -1.27 -5.93 25.90
CA ARG A 141 -2.02 -7.12 26.34
C ARG A 141 -3.01 -7.61 25.27
N GLN A 142 -3.57 -6.70 24.49
CA GLN A 142 -4.52 -7.01 23.42
C GLN A 142 -3.85 -7.72 22.25
N GLN A 143 -2.61 -7.33 21.90
CA GLN A 143 -1.81 -8.08 20.94
C GLN A 143 -1.57 -9.49 21.46
N LEU A 144 -1.18 -9.65 22.72
CA LEU A 144 -0.97 -10.99 23.31
C LEU A 144 -2.24 -11.85 23.28
N ALA A 145 -3.39 -11.25 23.62
CA ALA A 145 -4.68 -11.94 23.55
C ALA A 145 -5.07 -12.30 22.11
N TYR A 146 -4.78 -11.43 21.14
CA TYR A 146 -4.97 -11.72 19.72
C TYR A 146 -4.06 -12.87 19.26
N ASP A 147 -2.79 -12.84 19.65
CA ASP A 147 -1.82 -13.89 19.30
C ASP A 147 -2.25 -15.25 19.85
N GLU A 148 -2.75 -15.28 21.08
CA GLU A 148 -3.30 -16.50 21.68
C GLU A 148 -4.57 -16.96 20.97
N GLN A 149 -5.50 -16.03 20.68
CA GLN A 149 -6.76 -16.35 20.00
C GLN A 149 -6.55 -16.93 18.60
N TYR A 150 -5.59 -16.40 17.83
CA TYR A 150 -5.36 -16.77 16.43
C TYR A 150 -4.14 -17.64 16.21
N GLY A 151 -3.48 -18.11 17.28
CA GLY A 151 -2.31 -18.98 17.19
C GLY A 151 -1.14 -18.32 16.44
N VAL A 152 -0.87 -17.04 16.69
CA VAL A 152 0.25 -16.34 16.05
C VAL A 152 1.57 -16.83 16.67
N GLU A 153 2.40 -17.39 15.81
CA GLU A 153 3.72 -17.90 16.14
C GLU A 153 4.81 -16.91 15.69
N GLN A 154 5.97 -17.01 16.35
CA GLN A 154 7.17 -16.27 15.99
C GLN A 154 8.23 -17.27 15.52
N HIS A 155 8.63 -17.18 14.26
CA HIS A 155 9.72 -17.96 13.67
C HIS A 155 10.89 -17.02 13.39
N GLY A 156 11.92 -17.06 14.27
CA GLY A 156 12.96 -16.04 14.28
C GLY A 156 12.38 -14.70 14.75
N ASP A 157 12.31 -13.73 13.84
CA ASP A 157 11.68 -12.42 14.01
C ASP A 157 10.49 -12.20 13.06
N VAL A 158 10.08 -13.23 12.34
CA VAL A 158 8.89 -13.24 11.47
C VAL A 158 7.70 -13.78 12.24
N PHE A 159 6.53 -13.13 12.06
CA PHE A 159 5.30 -13.46 12.76
C PHE A 159 4.24 -13.92 11.77
N TYR A 160 3.64 -15.09 12.01
CA TYR A 160 2.52 -15.59 11.21
C TYR A 160 1.65 -16.56 12.02
N SER A 161 0.43 -16.78 11.58
CA SER A 161 -0.38 -17.93 12.02
C SER A 161 -0.69 -18.87 10.85
N LEU A 162 -0.97 -20.13 11.18
CA LEU A 162 -1.36 -21.16 10.23
C LEU A 162 -2.84 -21.53 10.46
N ARG A 163 -3.61 -21.66 9.38
CA ARG A 163 -5.02 -22.10 9.39
C ARG A 163 -5.27 -23.14 8.30
N GLY A 164 -6.37 -23.89 8.41
CA GLY A 164 -6.71 -24.96 7.47
C GLY A 164 -5.91 -26.24 7.72
N ASN A 165 -5.55 -26.94 6.64
CA ASN A 165 -4.84 -28.20 6.72
C ASN A 165 -3.34 -27.98 6.99
N THR A 166 -2.93 -28.19 8.24
CA THR A 166 -1.53 -28.07 8.70
C THR A 166 -0.77 -29.40 8.71
N THR A 167 -1.37 -30.47 8.18
CA THR A 167 -0.82 -31.82 8.20
C THR A 167 -0.40 -32.30 6.81
N ASN A 168 -1.30 -32.21 5.83
CA ASN A 168 -1.07 -32.64 4.45
C ASN A 168 -1.81 -31.74 3.43
N PRO A 169 -1.51 -30.43 3.39
CA PRO A 169 -2.08 -29.50 2.41
C PRO A 169 -1.58 -29.77 0.99
N LYS A 170 -2.43 -29.54 0.00
CA LYS A 170 -2.09 -29.56 -1.43
C LYS A 170 -1.84 -28.16 -1.99
N LYS A 171 -2.48 -27.16 -1.40
CA LYS A 171 -2.42 -25.75 -1.82
C LYS A 171 -1.92 -24.86 -0.69
N MET A 172 -1.39 -23.70 -1.06
CA MET A 172 -1.02 -22.66 -0.09
C MET A 172 -1.70 -21.33 -0.41
N LEU A 173 -2.41 -20.77 0.57
CA LEU A 173 -2.95 -19.42 0.52
C LEU A 173 -2.14 -18.52 1.44
N ILE A 174 -1.42 -17.55 0.88
CA ILE A 174 -0.58 -16.62 1.63
C ILE A 174 -1.29 -15.28 1.71
N THR A 175 -1.48 -14.75 2.91
CA THR A 175 -2.06 -13.43 3.13
C THR A 175 -1.18 -12.57 4.02
N PHE A 176 -1.19 -11.29 3.71
CA PHE A 176 -0.53 -10.24 4.48
C PHE A 176 -1.58 -9.30 5.06
N PRO A 177 -1.23 -8.56 6.13
CA PRO A 177 -2.25 -7.80 6.81
C PRO A 177 -2.41 -6.41 6.17
N GLY A 178 -3.63 -5.87 6.22
CA GLY A 178 -3.93 -4.52 5.78
C GLY A 178 -3.40 -3.46 6.76
N PHE A 179 -3.54 -2.18 6.41
CA PHE A 179 -3.16 -1.08 7.29
C PHE A 179 -4.12 -0.95 8.48
N GLY A 180 -3.59 -0.87 9.70
CA GLY A 180 -4.34 -0.45 10.89
C GLY A 180 -3.87 0.94 11.33
N PRO A 181 -4.68 1.72 12.07
CA PRO A 181 -4.23 3.00 12.64
C PRO A 181 -2.94 2.81 13.46
N SER A 182 -2.01 3.78 13.48
CA SER A 182 -0.76 3.68 14.29
C SER A 182 -1.03 3.48 15.78
N THR A 183 -2.23 3.86 16.23
CA THR A 183 -2.71 3.75 17.60
C THR A 183 -3.39 2.41 17.90
N THR A 184 -3.44 1.50 16.91
CA THR A 184 -4.10 0.21 17.04
C THR A 184 -3.56 -0.60 18.22
N ARG A 185 -4.45 -1.37 18.85
CA ARG A 185 -4.10 -2.27 19.95
C ARG A 185 -3.56 -3.60 19.47
N ILE A 186 -3.91 -3.97 18.23
CA ILE A 186 -3.48 -5.17 17.53
C ILE A 186 -2.79 -4.69 16.26
N SER A 187 -1.50 -4.97 16.18
CA SER A 187 -0.69 -4.76 15.00
C SER A 187 -1.21 -5.69 13.91
N TYR A 188 -1.91 -5.09 12.92
CA TYR A 188 -2.21 -5.65 11.61
C TYR A 188 -2.94 -7.01 11.61
N ALA A 189 -4.21 -7.01 12.04
CA ALA A 189 -5.05 -8.20 12.00
C ALA A 189 -5.40 -8.62 10.56
N VAL A 190 -5.38 -9.94 10.28
CA VAL A 190 -5.93 -10.48 9.03
C VAL A 190 -7.46 -10.48 9.12
N SER A 191 -8.11 -9.61 8.35
CA SER A 191 -9.54 -9.32 8.46
C SER A 191 -10.40 -9.97 7.37
N TYR A 192 -9.95 -9.97 6.11
CA TYR A 192 -10.80 -10.28 4.95
C TYR A 192 -11.09 -11.78 4.72
N LEU A 193 -10.31 -12.67 5.35
CA LEU A 193 -10.39 -14.11 5.11
C LEU A 193 -10.99 -14.90 6.28
N LYS A 194 -11.75 -14.21 7.14
CA LYS A 194 -12.49 -14.84 8.25
C LYS A 194 -13.66 -15.70 7.78
N ASP A 195 -14.20 -15.40 6.60
CA ASP A 195 -15.35 -16.08 6.02
C ASP A 195 -14.98 -17.42 5.33
N LEU A 196 -13.68 -17.75 5.27
CA LEU A 196 -13.23 -19.08 4.84
C LEU A 196 -13.39 -20.08 5.98
N THR A 197 -14.15 -21.14 5.72
CA THR A 197 -14.48 -22.21 6.66
C THR A 197 -13.40 -23.29 6.68
N GLU A 198 -13.44 -24.18 7.67
CA GLU A 198 -12.56 -25.36 7.70
C GLU A 198 -12.80 -26.28 6.48
N THR A 199 -14.04 -26.34 5.97
CA THR A 199 -14.37 -27.06 4.74
C THR A 199 -13.72 -26.41 3.52
N ASP A 200 -13.73 -25.07 3.42
CA ASP A 200 -13.02 -24.36 2.35
C ASP A 200 -11.52 -24.68 2.36
N LEU A 201 -10.93 -24.79 3.57
CA LEU A 201 -9.50 -24.94 3.78
C LEU A 201 -9.02 -26.39 3.99
N GLN A 202 -9.88 -27.39 3.76
CA GLN A 202 -9.60 -28.81 4.06
C GLN A 202 -8.34 -29.37 3.35
N ASP A 203 -8.01 -28.84 2.17
CA ASP A 203 -6.84 -29.23 1.36
C ASP A 203 -5.79 -28.11 1.26
N THR A 204 -5.95 -27.02 2.03
CA THR A 204 -5.15 -25.80 1.88
C THR A 204 -4.50 -25.39 3.19
N LEU A 205 -3.21 -25.05 3.13
CA LEU A 205 -2.53 -24.34 4.18
C LEU A 205 -2.68 -22.83 3.97
N MET A 206 -3.33 -22.16 4.91
CA MET A 206 -3.42 -20.71 4.91
C MET A 206 -2.36 -20.12 5.85
N VAL A 207 -1.48 -19.27 5.32
CA VAL A 207 -0.40 -18.60 6.05
C VAL A 207 -0.71 -17.12 6.20
N CYS A 208 -0.86 -16.67 7.44
CA CYS A 208 -1.31 -15.32 7.79
C CYS A 208 -0.19 -14.51 8.43
N PHE A 209 0.61 -13.81 7.62
CA PHE A 209 1.72 -12.99 8.12
C PHE A 209 1.26 -11.75 8.90
N GLN A 210 2.12 -11.27 9.78
CA GLN A 210 1.89 -10.08 10.62
C GLN A 210 3.07 -9.11 10.48
N ASP A 211 2.77 -7.83 10.23
CA ASP A 211 3.80 -6.77 10.12
C ASP A 211 4.06 -6.10 11.46
N ARG A 212 5.02 -6.58 12.26
CA ARG A 212 5.25 -6.05 13.63
C ARG A 212 6.36 -5.00 13.72
N TYR A 213 6.76 -4.41 12.61
CA TYR A 213 7.98 -3.61 12.53
C TYR A 213 7.65 -2.14 12.37
N LEU A 214 8.27 -1.26 13.16
CA LEU A 214 7.98 0.18 13.21
C LEU A 214 6.56 0.46 13.72
N VAL A 215 6.26 1.75 13.95
CA VAL A 215 4.98 2.19 14.54
C VAL A 215 3.82 1.93 13.57
N ALA A 216 3.99 2.33 12.30
CA ALA A 216 3.00 2.19 11.24
C ALA A 216 3.17 0.93 10.38
N GLY A 217 4.10 0.04 10.79
CA GLY A 217 4.38 -1.21 10.08
C GLY A 217 5.24 -0.93 8.84
N SER A 218 6.24 -1.75 8.58
CA SER A 218 7.25 -1.48 7.55
C SER A 218 6.89 -1.98 6.15
N TYR A 219 5.63 -2.40 5.95
CA TYR A 219 5.22 -3.19 4.78
C TYR A 219 6.01 -4.50 4.72
N MET A 220 6.43 -5.02 5.89
CA MET A 220 7.32 -6.18 5.98
C MET A 220 8.54 -6.09 5.06
N MET A 221 9.00 -4.88 4.72
CA MET A 221 10.18 -4.66 3.87
C MET A 221 11.44 -4.64 4.71
N VAL A 222 11.36 -4.01 5.88
CA VAL A 222 12.47 -3.88 6.84
C VAL A 222 12.02 -4.17 8.26
N ASP A 223 12.93 -4.59 9.11
CA ASP A 223 12.66 -4.74 10.54
C ASP A 223 12.73 -3.40 11.29
N ASN A 224 12.62 -3.42 12.62
CA ASN A 224 12.66 -2.17 13.39
C ASN A 224 14.02 -1.48 13.30
N ALA A 225 15.11 -2.21 13.06
CA ALA A 225 16.43 -1.65 12.83
C ALA A 225 16.67 -1.19 11.39
N GLY A 226 15.67 -1.27 10.50
CA GLY A 226 15.81 -0.89 9.09
C GLY A 226 16.50 -1.95 8.22
N ARG A 227 16.71 -3.18 8.72
CA ARG A 227 17.35 -4.25 7.94
C ARG A 227 16.31 -4.96 7.06
N PRO A 228 16.63 -5.31 5.81
CA PRO A 228 15.68 -5.98 4.91
C PRO A 228 15.13 -7.30 5.47
N LEU A 229 13.82 -7.50 5.39
CA LEU A 229 13.11 -8.71 5.85
C LEU A 229 13.01 -9.80 4.79
N GLU A 230 13.30 -9.45 3.54
CA GLU A 230 12.98 -10.26 2.36
C GLU A 230 13.41 -11.72 2.48
N SER A 231 14.70 -11.97 2.79
CA SER A 231 15.25 -13.32 2.89
C SER A 231 14.63 -14.14 4.02
N ARG A 232 14.26 -13.50 5.12
CA ARG A 232 13.69 -14.13 6.32
C ARG A 232 12.24 -14.57 6.09
N VAL A 233 11.42 -13.70 5.50
CA VAL A 233 10.02 -14.00 5.16
C VAL A 233 9.96 -15.02 4.03
N ARG A 234 10.79 -14.88 2.97
CA ARG A 234 10.93 -15.88 1.92
C ARG A 234 11.32 -17.24 2.48
N GLY A 235 12.28 -17.28 3.40
CA GLY A 235 12.69 -18.51 4.08
C GLY A 235 11.55 -19.18 4.84
N ALA A 236 10.66 -18.41 5.47
CA ALA A 236 9.46 -18.95 6.14
C ALA A 236 8.45 -19.53 5.14
N ILE A 237 8.16 -18.82 4.04
CA ILE A 237 7.26 -19.31 2.97
C ILE A 237 7.83 -20.59 2.36
N GLU A 238 9.10 -20.56 1.96
CA GLU A 238 9.77 -21.68 1.30
C GLU A 238 9.92 -22.89 2.23
N GLY A 239 10.19 -22.67 3.52
CA GLY A 239 10.23 -23.73 4.53
C GLY A 239 8.89 -24.45 4.66
N LEU A 240 7.78 -23.71 4.69
CA LEU A 240 6.44 -24.30 4.71
C LEU A 240 6.12 -25.03 3.39
N ARG A 241 6.43 -24.41 2.25
CA ARG A 241 6.17 -24.98 0.91
C ARG A 241 6.93 -26.30 0.72
N SER A 242 8.22 -26.30 1.03
CA SER A 242 9.07 -27.48 0.92
C SER A 242 8.67 -28.59 1.89
N ARG A 243 8.32 -28.24 3.13
CA ARG A 243 7.86 -29.22 4.15
C ARG A 243 6.63 -30.01 3.69
N PHE A 244 5.71 -29.36 2.99
CA PHE A 244 4.46 -29.96 2.54
C PHE A 244 4.44 -30.32 1.04
N HIS A 245 5.57 -30.19 0.34
CA HIS A 245 5.70 -30.48 -1.09
C HIS A 245 4.67 -29.75 -1.99
N ILE A 246 4.35 -28.51 -1.67
CA ILE A 246 3.38 -27.70 -2.44
C ILE A 246 4.06 -27.13 -3.71
N ASP A 247 3.45 -27.36 -4.86
CA ASP A 247 3.88 -26.78 -6.15
C ASP A 247 3.63 -25.26 -6.15
N ARG A 248 4.50 -24.48 -6.80
CA ARG A 248 4.39 -23.02 -6.91
C ARG A 248 3.10 -22.58 -7.60
N LYS A 249 2.61 -23.35 -8.56
CA LYS A 249 1.32 -23.09 -9.24
C LYS A 249 0.10 -23.28 -8.33
N GLU A 250 0.26 -24.03 -7.24
CA GLU A 250 -0.75 -24.28 -6.22
C GLU A 250 -0.64 -23.26 -5.06
N MET A 251 -0.03 -22.11 -5.33
CA MET A 251 0.09 -21.00 -4.40
C MET A 251 -0.75 -19.80 -4.87
N LEU A 252 -1.46 -19.17 -3.92
CA LEU A 252 -2.16 -17.90 -4.13
C LEU A 252 -1.64 -16.87 -3.14
N PHE A 253 -1.13 -15.75 -3.64
CA PHE A 253 -0.79 -14.58 -2.86
C PHE A 253 -1.99 -13.63 -2.84
N PHE A 254 -2.48 -13.33 -1.64
CA PHE A 254 -3.59 -12.41 -1.43
C PHE A 254 -3.17 -11.22 -0.57
N GLY A 255 -3.63 -10.03 -0.94
CA GLY A 255 -3.48 -8.86 -0.10
C GLY A 255 -4.34 -7.69 -0.53
N ALA A 256 -4.79 -6.92 0.45
CA ALA A 256 -5.54 -5.69 0.25
C ALA A 256 -4.79 -4.50 0.88
N SER A 257 -4.83 -3.33 0.23
CA SER A 257 -4.11 -2.13 0.67
C SER A 257 -2.62 -2.47 0.88
N LYS A 258 -2.08 -2.17 2.05
CA LYS A 258 -0.73 -2.53 2.48
C LYS A 258 -0.41 -4.01 2.22
N GLY A 259 -1.33 -4.91 2.54
CA GLY A 259 -1.14 -6.35 2.31
C GLY A 259 -0.94 -6.70 0.84
N GLY A 260 -1.56 -5.95 -0.07
CA GLY A 260 -1.42 -6.12 -1.52
C GLY A 260 0.00 -5.75 -1.98
N SER A 261 0.55 -4.64 -1.49
CA SER A 261 1.94 -4.25 -1.77
C SER A 261 2.95 -5.28 -1.24
N ILE A 262 2.69 -5.85 -0.07
CA ILE A 262 3.51 -6.94 0.50
C ILE A 262 3.39 -8.20 -0.37
N ALA A 263 2.19 -8.56 -0.78
CA ALA A 263 1.95 -9.70 -1.68
C ALA A 263 2.73 -9.56 -3.00
N ILE A 264 2.67 -8.38 -3.63
CA ILE A 264 3.46 -8.06 -4.83
C ILE A 264 4.95 -8.25 -4.56
N HIS A 265 5.46 -7.75 -3.44
CA HIS A 265 6.89 -7.83 -3.12
C HIS A 265 7.39 -9.28 -3.00
N TYR A 266 6.68 -10.11 -2.24
CA TYR A 266 7.09 -11.49 -1.95
C TYR A 266 6.74 -12.49 -3.06
N ALA A 267 5.75 -12.21 -3.90
CA ALA A 267 5.41 -13.06 -5.04
C ALA A 267 6.52 -13.13 -6.11
N LYS A 268 7.53 -12.24 -6.04
CA LYS A 268 8.61 -12.17 -7.05
C LYS A 268 9.32 -13.51 -7.24
N ASP A 269 9.48 -14.28 -6.16
CA ASP A 269 10.21 -15.55 -6.12
C ASP A 269 9.33 -16.74 -6.53
N TYR A 270 8.06 -16.50 -6.84
CA TYR A 270 7.04 -17.50 -7.16
C TYR A 270 6.29 -17.13 -8.45
N PRO A 271 6.94 -17.19 -9.63
CA PRO A 271 6.35 -16.72 -10.89
C PRO A 271 5.08 -17.45 -11.33
N ASP A 272 4.93 -18.72 -10.94
CA ASP A 272 3.76 -19.54 -11.27
C ASP A 272 2.58 -19.32 -10.30
N ALA A 273 2.80 -18.61 -9.19
CA ALA A 273 1.75 -18.36 -8.21
C ALA A 273 0.73 -17.35 -8.73
N ALA A 274 -0.54 -17.56 -8.39
CA ALA A 274 -1.59 -16.58 -8.67
C ALA A 274 -1.51 -15.40 -7.68
N LEU A 275 -1.93 -14.22 -8.14
CA LEU A 275 -2.07 -13.02 -7.30
C LEU A 275 -3.52 -12.54 -7.30
N LEU A 276 -4.05 -12.29 -6.10
CA LEU A 276 -5.32 -11.59 -5.89
C LEU A 276 -5.03 -10.32 -5.08
N LEU A 277 -5.14 -9.17 -5.73
CA LEU A 277 -4.70 -7.88 -5.21
C LEU A 277 -5.90 -6.93 -5.14
N ALA A 278 -6.04 -6.22 -4.02
CA ALA A 278 -7.05 -5.16 -3.89
C ALA A 278 -6.39 -3.86 -3.43
N VAL A 279 -6.49 -2.81 -4.26
CA VAL A 279 -5.94 -1.46 -4.01
C VAL A 279 -4.54 -1.46 -3.37
N PRO A 280 -3.56 -2.22 -3.89
CA PRO A 280 -2.20 -2.16 -3.37
C PRO A 280 -1.63 -0.75 -3.59
N GLN A 281 -0.78 -0.29 -2.67
CA GLN A 281 0.03 0.91 -2.89
C GLN A 281 1.17 0.60 -3.85
N MET A 282 1.17 1.25 -5.01
CA MET A 282 2.07 0.93 -6.13
C MET A 282 3.43 1.64 -6.03
N ASN A 283 3.46 2.85 -5.45
CA ASN A 283 4.68 3.60 -5.19
C ASN A 283 4.69 4.02 -3.70
N LEU A 284 5.56 3.40 -2.89
CA LEU A 284 5.54 3.61 -1.44
C LEU A 284 6.00 5.01 -1.02
N PRO A 285 7.10 5.58 -1.57
CA PRO A 285 7.46 6.97 -1.30
C PRO A 285 6.34 7.96 -1.62
N TYR A 286 5.67 7.79 -2.76
CA TYR A 286 4.52 8.59 -3.14
C TYR A 286 3.38 8.48 -2.12
N TYR A 287 3.02 7.25 -1.75
CA TYR A 287 1.98 7.01 -0.74
C TYR A 287 2.36 7.53 0.66
N PHE A 288 3.65 7.51 1.02
CA PHE A 288 4.17 7.99 2.30
C PHE A 288 4.29 9.50 2.38
N ASN A 289 4.03 10.25 1.29
CA ASN A 289 3.95 11.70 1.35
C ASN A 289 2.77 12.23 2.19
N LYS A 290 1.81 11.35 2.55
CA LYS A 290 0.69 11.73 3.44
C LYS A 290 1.22 12.29 4.77
N PRO A 291 0.50 13.27 5.38
CA PRO A 291 0.89 13.89 6.65
C PRO A 291 1.22 12.89 7.77
N PHE A 292 0.49 11.77 7.81
CA PHE A 292 0.69 10.71 8.80
C PHE A 292 2.04 9.97 8.65
N PHE A 293 2.61 9.87 7.44
CA PHE A 293 3.82 9.08 7.15
C PHE A 293 5.08 9.93 6.91
N LYS A 294 4.89 11.23 6.62
CA LYS A 294 5.94 12.18 6.23
C LYS A 294 7.12 12.23 7.19
N ASP A 295 6.83 12.23 8.50
CA ASP A 295 7.83 12.27 9.58
C ASP A 295 8.12 10.89 10.20
N ASN A 296 7.82 9.80 9.48
CA ASN A 296 8.20 8.45 9.89
C ASN A 296 8.65 7.53 8.74
N LEU A 297 7.73 6.91 7.99
CA LEU A 297 8.05 5.95 6.94
C LEU A 297 8.72 6.63 5.75
N LEU A 298 8.31 7.86 5.41
CA LEU A 298 8.91 8.60 4.30
C LEU A 298 10.39 8.93 4.57
N GLN A 299 10.78 9.16 5.82
CA GLN A 299 12.17 9.44 6.21
C GLN A 299 13.04 8.17 6.26
N ASN A 300 12.44 6.99 6.24
CA ASN A 300 13.18 5.74 6.29
C ASN A 300 13.79 5.43 4.91
N ARG A 301 15.07 5.77 4.73
CA ARG A 301 15.82 5.52 3.49
C ARG A 301 15.72 4.07 3.01
N ALA A 302 15.76 3.10 3.92
CA ALA A 302 15.67 1.69 3.54
C ALA A 302 14.33 1.33 2.87
N LEU A 303 13.23 2.05 3.19
CA LEU A 303 11.93 1.89 2.52
C LEU A 303 11.86 2.59 1.15
N ARG A 304 12.72 3.57 0.88
CA ARG A 304 12.87 4.18 -0.45
C ARG A 304 13.69 3.27 -1.37
N ASP A 305 14.74 2.66 -0.82
CA ASP A 305 15.70 1.85 -1.57
C ASP A 305 15.18 0.45 -1.90
N VAL A 306 14.12 -0.03 -1.24
CA VAL A 306 13.50 -1.31 -1.61
C VAL A 306 12.81 -1.20 -2.98
N GLY A 307 12.93 -2.23 -3.81
CA GLY A 307 12.25 -2.26 -5.11
C GLY A 307 10.74 -2.11 -4.96
N GLN A 308 10.19 -1.08 -5.64
CA GLN A 308 8.82 -0.62 -5.47
C GLN A 308 7.80 -1.62 -6.04
N PRO A 309 6.57 -1.66 -5.49
CA PRO A 309 5.52 -2.56 -6.00
C PRO A 309 5.20 -2.36 -7.48
N GLU A 310 5.24 -1.13 -8.00
CA GLU A 310 4.99 -0.86 -9.43
C GLU A 310 6.00 -1.53 -10.36
N ASP A 311 7.29 -1.43 -10.06
CA ASP A 311 8.34 -2.03 -10.89
C ASP A 311 8.21 -3.54 -10.96
N ARG A 312 7.74 -4.14 -9.86
CA ARG A 312 7.50 -5.58 -9.77
C ARG A 312 6.25 -5.97 -10.53
N LEU A 313 5.16 -5.24 -10.37
CA LEU A 313 3.92 -5.55 -11.06
C LEU A 313 4.07 -5.40 -12.58
N ARG A 314 4.80 -4.38 -13.05
CA ARG A 314 5.16 -4.23 -14.47
C ARG A 314 5.92 -5.44 -15.02
N ARG A 315 6.85 -5.99 -14.24
CA ARG A 315 7.52 -7.26 -14.59
C ARG A 315 6.52 -8.42 -14.65
N TYR A 316 5.61 -8.52 -13.68
CA TYR A 316 4.60 -9.58 -13.66
C TYR A 316 3.65 -9.50 -14.85
N PHE A 317 3.33 -8.30 -15.32
CA PHE A 317 2.58 -8.07 -16.55
C PHE A 317 3.34 -8.57 -17.78
N ALA A 318 4.64 -8.25 -17.89
CA ALA A 318 5.48 -8.74 -18.99
C ALA A 318 5.65 -10.27 -18.98
N GLU A 319 5.69 -10.88 -17.79
CA GLU A 319 5.75 -12.33 -17.60
C GLU A 319 4.42 -13.04 -17.84
N GLY A 320 3.31 -12.30 -17.94
CA GLY A 320 1.96 -12.86 -18.17
C GLY A 320 1.42 -13.67 -16.99
N ARG A 321 1.76 -13.27 -15.76
CA ARG A 321 1.29 -13.95 -14.54
C ARG A 321 -0.22 -13.84 -14.37
N LYS A 322 -0.83 -14.81 -13.66
CA LYS A 322 -2.25 -14.77 -13.31
C LYS A 322 -2.51 -13.76 -12.19
N ILE A 323 -3.18 -12.66 -12.52
CA ILE A 323 -3.44 -11.55 -11.60
C ILE A 323 -4.90 -11.13 -11.68
N ASP A 324 -5.59 -11.20 -10.54
CA ASP A 324 -6.90 -10.59 -10.33
C ASP A 324 -6.72 -9.31 -9.49
N TYR A 325 -6.99 -8.14 -10.08
CA TYR A 325 -6.70 -6.83 -9.48
C TYR A 325 -7.97 -6.00 -9.28
N PHE A 326 -8.29 -5.65 -8.04
CA PHE A 326 -9.41 -4.80 -7.66
C PHE A 326 -8.93 -3.37 -7.38
N TYR A 327 -9.58 -2.38 -8.00
CA TYR A 327 -9.18 -0.96 -7.90
C TYR A 327 -10.38 -0.02 -8.03
N THR A 328 -10.18 1.24 -7.70
CA THR A 328 -11.09 2.37 -7.98
C THR A 328 -10.27 3.46 -8.68
N ASN A 329 -10.85 4.24 -9.59
CA ASN A 329 -10.10 5.33 -10.21
C ASN A 329 -9.78 6.46 -9.23
N SER A 330 -10.59 6.63 -8.18
CA SER A 330 -10.46 7.70 -7.18
C SER A 330 -9.41 7.41 -6.10
N ASP A 331 -8.44 6.54 -6.37
CA ASP A 331 -7.38 6.13 -5.44
C ASP A 331 -6.02 6.20 -6.15
N GLU A 332 -5.77 7.34 -6.78
CA GLU A 332 -4.53 7.65 -7.49
C GLU A 332 -3.29 7.39 -6.61
N LEU A 333 -3.36 7.76 -5.32
CA LEU A 333 -2.28 7.55 -4.35
C LEU A 333 -1.87 6.09 -4.23
N SER A 334 -2.80 5.15 -4.43
CA SER A 334 -2.49 3.72 -4.42
C SER A 334 -2.19 3.21 -5.83
N ASN A 335 -2.98 3.57 -6.85
CA ASN A 335 -2.85 3.01 -8.20
C ASN A 335 -1.63 3.51 -8.97
N HIS A 336 -1.20 4.75 -8.70
CA HIS A 336 -0.13 5.44 -9.43
C HIS A 336 -0.35 5.44 -10.97
N SER A 337 -1.62 5.52 -11.40
CA SER A 337 -2.08 5.49 -12.81
C SER A 337 -1.59 4.28 -13.63
N LEU A 338 -1.21 3.17 -12.98
CA LEU A 338 -0.72 1.97 -13.65
C LEU A 338 -1.87 1.06 -14.08
N ILE A 339 -2.70 0.63 -13.12
CA ILE A 339 -3.68 -0.43 -13.36
C ILE A 339 -4.82 0.03 -14.28
N GLU A 340 -5.21 1.30 -14.20
CA GLU A 340 -6.25 1.90 -15.02
C GLU A 340 -5.86 1.81 -16.49
N LEU A 341 -4.60 2.16 -16.79
CA LEU A 341 -4.04 2.25 -18.14
C LEU A 341 -3.47 0.91 -18.67
N ALA A 342 -3.27 -0.08 -17.80
CA ALA A 342 -2.80 -1.41 -18.15
C ALA A 342 -3.76 -2.10 -19.17
N SER A 343 -3.25 -2.47 -20.34
CA SER A 343 -4.01 -3.12 -21.41
C SER A 343 -3.16 -4.15 -22.16
N ASP A 344 -3.82 -5.09 -22.84
CA ASP A 344 -3.21 -6.19 -23.59
C ASP A 344 -2.19 -7.06 -22.80
N ILE A 345 -2.39 -7.19 -21.49
CA ILE A 345 -1.61 -8.06 -20.62
C ILE A 345 -2.34 -9.40 -20.47
N PRO A 346 -1.71 -10.53 -20.81
CA PRO A 346 -2.31 -11.85 -20.67
C PRO A 346 -2.50 -12.20 -19.19
N ASN A 347 -3.59 -12.93 -18.89
CA ASN A 347 -3.94 -13.41 -17.56
C ASN A 347 -4.16 -12.32 -16.49
N LEU A 348 -4.33 -11.06 -16.91
CA LEU A 348 -4.76 -9.95 -16.05
C LEU A 348 -6.28 -9.77 -16.12
N SER A 349 -6.94 -9.85 -14.97
CA SER A 349 -8.33 -9.41 -14.78
C SER A 349 -8.36 -8.17 -13.91
N LYS A 350 -8.93 -7.08 -14.40
CA LYS A 350 -9.07 -5.81 -13.67
C LYS A 350 -10.53 -5.60 -13.29
N TYR A 351 -10.79 -5.43 -11.99
CA TYR A 351 -12.10 -5.23 -11.40
C TYR A 351 -12.19 -3.80 -10.88
N ARG A 352 -12.90 -2.92 -11.60
CA ARG A 352 -13.15 -1.55 -11.16
C ARG A 352 -14.35 -1.54 -10.23
N ILE A 353 -14.11 -1.10 -9.00
CA ILE A 353 -15.02 -1.03 -7.86
C ILE A 353 -15.10 0.43 -7.45
N ASN A 354 -16.27 0.94 -7.08
CA ASN A 354 -16.38 2.34 -6.65
C ASN A 354 -16.29 2.49 -5.13
N GLY A 355 -16.28 3.74 -4.69
CA GLY A 355 -15.97 4.13 -3.33
C GLY A 355 -14.48 4.43 -3.15
N GLY A 356 -14.15 4.88 -1.95
CA GLY A 356 -12.77 5.22 -1.58
C GLY A 356 -11.90 4.00 -1.31
N HIS A 357 -10.60 4.24 -1.10
CA HIS A 357 -9.59 3.21 -0.81
C HIS A 357 -10.05 2.09 0.16
N SER A 358 -10.57 2.47 1.33
CA SER A 358 -11.00 1.52 2.36
C SER A 358 -12.27 0.73 2.02
N GLU A 359 -13.04 1.19 1.04
CA GLU A 359 -14.34 0.62 0.68
C GLU A 359 -14.22 -0.44 -0.40
N VAL A 360 -13.24 -0.34 -1.30
CA VAL A 360 -13.03 -1.26 -2.42
C VAL A 360 -12.98 -2.72 -1.94
N ALA A 361 -12.14 -3.03 -0.96
CA ALA A 361 -11.99 -4.40 -0.45
C ALA A 361 -13.29 -4.92 0.23
N ARG A 362 -14.09 -4.03 0.85
CA ARG A 362 -15.37 -4.40 1.45
C ARG A 362 -16.43 -4.66 0.38
N ALA A 363 -16.55 -3.76 -0.59
CA ALA A 363 -17.51 -3.86 -1.68
C ALA A 363 -17.22 -5.05 -2.61
N ALA A 364 -15.94 -5.36 -2.84
CA ALA A 364 -15.48 -6.47 -3.67
C ALA A 364 -15.39 -7.82 -2.95
N LEU A 365 -15.70 -7.88 -1.65
CA LEU A 365 -15.53 -9.09 -0.85
C LEU A 365 -16.22 -10.32 -1.46
N PRO A 366 -17.48 -10.24 -1.96
CA PRO A 366 -18.11 -11.37 -2.64
C PRO A 366 -17.29 -11.88 -3.84
N ALA A 367 -16.82 -10.99 -4.72
CA ALA A 367 -15.99 -11.37 -5.86
C ALA A 367 -14.62 -11.92 -5.45
N MET A 368 -13.97 -11.35 -4.43
CA MET A 368 -12.69 -11.87 -3.93
C MET A 368 -12.84 -13.27 -3.31
N LEU A 369 -13.86 -13.49 -2.48
CA LEU A 369 -14.18 -14.83 -1.94
C LEU A 369 -14.56 -15.79 -3.06
N CYS A 370 -15.23 -15.30 -4.10
CA CYS A 370 -15.46 -16.07 -5.31
C CYS A 370 -14.12 -16.51 -5.93
N ILE A 371 -13.17 -15.62 -6.16
CA ILE A 371 -11.88 -16.01 -6.74
C ILE A 371 -11.11 -16.98 -5.83
N ILE A 372 -11.10 -16.72 -4.52
CA ILE A 372 -10.37 -17.54 -3.56
C ILE A 372 -10.90 -18.96 -3.52
N ARG A 373 -12.19 -19.22 -3.24
CA ARG A 373 -12.62 -20.63 -3.23
C ARG A 373 -12.66 -21.25 -4.64
N ARG A 374 -12.56 -20.47 -5.76
CA ARG A 374 -12.33 -21.04 -7.12
C ARG A 374 -10.92 -21.61 -7.22
N PHE A 375 -9.99 -20.97 -6.54
CA PHE A 375 -8.65 -21.49 -6.36
C PHE A 375 -8.67 -22.69 -5.39
N LEU A 376 -9.44 -22.68 -4.30
CA LEU A 376 -9.47 -23.76 -3.31
C LEU A 376 -10.13 -25.05 -3.83
N SER A 377 -11.31 -24.95 -4.45
CA SER A 377 -12.08 -26.06 -5.01
C SER A 377 -12.37 -25.85 -6.50
N HIS A 378 -12.51 -26.92 -7.27
CA HIS A 378 -13.06 -26.82 -8.62
C HIS A 378 -14.54 -26.39 -8.52
N ARG A 379 -14.99 -25.48 -9.38
CA ARG A 379 -16.25 -24.75 -9.16
C ARG A 379 -17.21 -24.74 -10.34
N VAL A 380 -18.46 -24.38 -10.00
CA VAL A 380 -19.66 -24.31 -10.82
C VAL A 380 -19.68 -23.00 -11.62
N GLU A 381 -19.75 -23.12 -12.94
CA GLU A 381 -20.04 -22.04 -13.86
C GLU A 381 -21.47 -22.21 -14.34
N GLU A 382 -22.29 -21.19 -14.10
CA GLU A 382 -23.68 -21.15 -14.53
C GLU A 382 -23.81 -20.17 -15.69
N GLN A 383 -24.75 -20.46 -16.59
CA GLN A 383 -25.12 -19.56 -17.66
C GLN A 383 -26.33 -18.74 -17.25
N SER A 384 -26.36 -17.49 -17.66
CA SER A 384 -27.50 -16.57 -17.53
C SER A 384 -27.78 -15.91 -18.88
N ALA A 385 -28.99 -15.44 -19.10
CA ALA A 385 -29.34 -14.63 -20.24
C ALA A 385 -29.41 -13.14 -19.86
N CYS A 386 -28.77 -12.30 -20.66
CA CYS A 386 -29.02 -10.85 -20.66
C CYS A 386 -30.08 -10.57 -21.73
N GLU A 387 -31.32 -10.33 -21.28
CA GLU A 387 -32.50 -10.20 -22.16
C GLU A 387 -32.50 -8.87 -22.93
N GLU A 388 -32.13 -7.78 -22.25
CA GLU A 388 -32.13 -6.44 -22.82
C GLU A 388 -30.89 -5.66 -22.34
N MET A 389 -30.45 -4.72 -23.18
CA MET A 389 -29.42 -3.75 -22.82
C MET A 389 -29.83 -2.36 -23.32
N ARG A 390 -29.52 -1.33 -22.53
CA ARG A 390 -29.68 0.08 -22.88
C ARG A 390 -28.44 0.85 -22.49
N THR A 391 -28.17 1.92 -23.22
CA THR A 391 -27.06 2.83 -22.93
C THR A 391 -27.59 4.24 -22.75
N PHE A 392 -27.06 4.97 -21.78
CA PHE A 392 -27.40 6.36 -21.50
C PHE A 392 -26.14 7.18 -21.47
N ARG A 393 -26.16 8.35 -22.09
CA ARG A 393 -25.00 9.24 -22.13
C ARG A 393 -25.24 10.45 -21.26
N HIS A 394 -24.26 10.74 -20.42
CA HIS A 394 -24.23 11.94 -19.58
C HIS A 394 -22.86 12.60 -19.74
N ASP A 395 -22.83 13.72 -20.45
CA ASP A 395 -21.62 14.47 -20.78
C ASP A 395 -20.56 13.59 -21.49
N GLN A 396 -19.42 13.38 -20.83
CA GLN A 396 -18.30 12.56 -21.29
C GLN A 396 -18.38 11.11 -20.84
N THR A 397 -19.43 10.72 -20.12
CA THR A 397 -19.60 9.38 -19.53
C THR A 397 -20.72 8.59 -20.20
N LEU A 398 -20.62 7.26 -20.08
CA LEU A 398 -21.57 6.30 -20.60
C LEU A 398 -22.06 5.38 -19.47
N GLN A 399 -23.37 5.30 -19.32
CA GLN A 399 -24.04 4.36 -18.44
C GLN A 399 -24.61 3.21 -19.25
N VAL A 400 -24.54 2.00 -18.71
CA VAL A 400 -25.09 0.79 -19.31
C VAL A 400 -26.07 0.18 -18.33
N GLN A 401 -27.28 -0.09 -18.79
CA GLN A 401 -28.30 -0.82 -18.05
C GLN A 401 -28.55 -2.13 -18.77
N VAL A 402 -28.63 -3.21 -18.00
CA VAL A 402 -28.94 -4.55 -18.48
C VAL A 402 -30.14 -5.12 -17.73
N ARG A 403 -30.91 -5.93 -18.43
CA ARG A 403 -31.92 -6.80 -17.87
C ARG A 403 -31.39 -8.23 -17.90
N ILE A 404 -31.38 -8.88 -16.73
CA ILE A 404 -30.99 -10.28 -16.57
C ILE A 404 -32.24 -11.14 -16.43
N ASP A 405 -32.16 -12.40 -16.83
CA ASP A 405 -33.27 -13.35 -16.75
C ASP A 405 -33.76 -13.57 -15.31
N ALA A 406 -34.95 -14.16 -15.19
CA ALA A 406 -35.60 -14.38 -13.91
C ALA A 406 -34.80 -15.26 -12.94
N GLU A 407 -34.10 -16.29 -13.41
CA GLU A 407 -33.31 -17.18 -12.56
C GLU A 407 -32.08 -16.46 -12.01
N ALA A 408 -31.32 -15.81 -12.90
CA ALA A 408 -30.15 -15.02 -12.52
C ALA A 408 -30.53 -13.82 -11.64
N SER A 409 -31.73 -13.25 -11.81
CA SER A 409 -32.24 -12.15 -10.98
C SER A 409 -32.41 -12.50 -9.49
N MET A 410 -32.55 -13.79 -9.18
CA MET A 410 -32.67 -14.28 -7.79
C MET A 410 -31.32 -14.42 -7.09
N VAL A 411 -30.21 -14.20 -7.81
CA VAL A 411 -28.86 -14.22 -7.24
C VAL A 411 -28.65 -12.98 -6.36
N THR A 412 -28.72 -13.19 -5.05
CA THR A 412 -28.47 -12.17 -4.03
C THR A 412 -27.04 -12.23 -3.49
N GLY A 413 -26.54 -11.09 -3.00
CA GLY A 413 -25.21 -11.01 -2.37
C GLY A 413 -24.03 -11.24 -3.32
N ALA A 414 -24.25 -11.11 -4.62
CA ALA A 414 -23.20 -11.18 -5.64
C ALA A 414 -22.69 -9.79 -6.01
N ASN A 415 -21.44 -9.72 -6.45
CA ASN A 415 -21.01 -8.58 -7.24
C ASN A 415 -21.36 -8.83 -8.70
N TRP A 416 -22.15 -7.91 -9.28
CA TRP A 416 -22.50 -7.91 -10.70
C TRP A 416 -21.54 -7.00 -11.47
N PHE A 417 -21.06 -7.46 -12.61
CA PHE A 417 -20.13 -6.74 -13.46
C PHE A 417 -20.62 -6.71 -14.89
N ILE A 418 -20.41 -5.58 -15.58
CA ILE A 418 -20.32 -5.58 -17.03
C ILE A 418 -18.86 -5.78 -17.42
N ALA A 419 -18.60 -6.67 -18.36
CA ALA A 419 -17.27 -7.15 -18.65
C ALA A 419 -16.96 -7.20 -20.14
N GLY A 420 -15.68 -7.05 -20.46
CA GLY A 420 -15.13 -7.09 -21.80
C GLY A 420 -13.63 -7.34 -21.79
N SER A 421 -12.99 -7.04 -22.90
CA SER A 421 -11.54 -7.19 -23.07
C SER A 421 -10.87 -5.91 -23.56
N SER A 422 -9.64 -5.67 -23.11
CA SER A 422 -8.73 -4.69 -23.70
C SER A 422 -7.49 -5.45 -24.16
N GLY A 423 -7.48 -5.88 -25.42
CA GLY A 423 -6.56 -6.90 -25.90
C GLY A 423 -6.74 -8.21 -25.11
N ARG A 424 -5.65 -8.75 -24.57
CA ARG A 424 -5.65 -9.95 -23.70
C ARG A 424 -6.03 -9.70 -22.23
N THR A 425 -6.21 -8.45 -21.82
CA THR A 425 -6.63 -8.10 -20.45
C THR A 425 -8.15 -8.13 -20.32
N ARG A 426 -8.67 -8.75 -19.26
CA ARG A 426 -10.10 -8.73 -18.93
C ARG A 426 -10.42 -7.48 -18.12
N PHE A 427 -11.46 -6.75 -18.52
CA PHE A 427 -11.96 -5.58 -17.81
C PHE A 427 -13.36 -5.87 -17.27
N LEU A 428 -13.58 -5.57 -15.99
CA LEU A 428 -14.86 -5.74 -15.31
C LEU A 428 -15.20 -4.45 -14.55
N GLN A 429 -16.35 -3.85 -14.85
CA GLN A 429 -16.90 -2.70 -14.15
C GLN A 429 -18.04 -3.16 -13.24
N LEU A 430 -17.95 -2.86 -11.94
CA LEU A 430 -19.03 -3.14 -10.99
C LEU A 430 -20.34 -2.41 -11.40
N MET A 431 -21.45 -3.13 -11.33
CA MET A 431 -22.79 -2.61 -11.58
C MET A 431 -23.57 -2.45 -10.27
N THR A 432 -24.41 -1.43 -10.20
CA THR A 432 -25.36 -1.22 -9.12
C THR A 432 -26.62 -2.07 -9.31
N GLU A 433 -27.20 -2.50 -8.19
CA GLU A 433 -28.50 -3.15 -8.17
C GLU A 433 -29.62 -2.12 -8.21
N HIS A 434 -30.61 -2.35 -9.07
CA HIS A 434 -31.84 -1.57 -9.07
C HIS A 434 -32.81 -2.10 -7.99
N SER A 435 -33.85 -1.32 -7.67
CA SER A 435 -35.00 -1.81 -6.89
C SER A 435 -35.74 -2.98 -7.57
N TYR A 436 -35.50 -3.19 -8.87
CA TYR A 436 -35.95 -4.35 -9.62
C TYR A 436 -34.76 -5.29 -9.74
N HIS A 437 -34.81 -6.45 -9.08
CA HIS A 437 -33.66 -7.36 -8.98
C HIS A 437 -33.12 -7.84 -10.34
N PHE A 438 -33.97 -7.88 -11.37
CA PHE A 438 -33.63 -8.22 -12.75
C PHE A 438 -32.95 -7.09 -13.53
N VAL A 439 -32.75 -5.90 -12.95
CA VAL A 439 -32.07 -4.77 -13.59
C VAL A 439 -30.75 -4.50 -12.89
N LYS A 440 -29.66 -4.47 -13.66
CA LYS A 440 -28.33 -4.02 -13.21
C LYS A 440 -27.90 -2.86 -14.08
N TYR A 441 -27.16 -1.90 -13.53
CA TYR A 441 -26.74 -0.74 -14.30
C TYR A 441 -25.45 -0.12 -13.78
N THR A 442 -24.77 0.67 -14.60
CA THR A 442 -23.71 1.56 -14.17
C THR A 442 -24.27 2.98 -14.01
N ALA A 443 -23.99 3.64 -12.89
CA ALA A 443 -24.33 5.05 -12.67
C ALA A 443 -23.33 5.75 -11.73
N GLY A 444 -23.30 7.09 -11.77
CA GLY A 444 -22.39 7.90 -10.95
C GLY A 444 -20.93 7.50 -11.18
N GLU A 445 -20.21 7.18 -10.12
CA GLU A 445 -18.81 6.70 -10.15
C GLU A 445 -18.61 5.36 -10.92
N GLN A 446 -19.69 4.64 -11.28
CA GLN A 446 -19.60 3.44 -12.12
C GLN A 446 -19.63 3.74 -13.61
N SER A 447 -19.90 4.99 -13.98
CA SER A 447 -20.03 5.36 -15.38
C SER A 447 -18.73 5.04 -16.12
N LEU A 448 -18.87 4.63 -17.37
CA LEU A 448 -17.75 4.29 -18.21
C LEU A 448 -17.29 5.54 -18.96
N PHE A 449 -15.99 5.65 -19.19
CA PHE A 449 -15.35 6.79 -19.84
C PHE A 449 -14.85 6.36 -21.22
N PRO A 450 -15.54 6.73 -22.31
CA PRO A 450 -15.15 6.29 -23.66
C PRO A 450 -13.74 6.73 -24.09
N ALA A 451 -13.13 7.70 -23.38
CA ALA A 451 -11.77 8.14 -23.63
C ALA A 451 -10.71 7.05 -23.38
N TYR A 452 -10.94 6.15 -22.42
CA TYR A 452 -9.98 5.12 -22.01
C TYR A 452 -10.57 3.75 -21.68
N ASP A 453 -11.88 3.65 -21.42
CA ASP A 453 -12.53 2.36 -21.18
C ASP A 453 -12.77 1.59 -22.48
N PRO A 454 -12.69 0.24 -22.46
CA PRO A 454 -12.86 -0.60 -23.65
C PRO A 454 -14.36 -0.82 -23.98
N ILE A 455 -15.12 0.27 -24.16
CA ILE A 455 -16.59 0.25 -24.33
C ILE A 455 -17.03 -0.71 -25.44
N ASP A 456 -16.40 -0.61 -26.60
CA ASP A 456 -16.70 -1.39 -27.80
C ASP A 456 -16.34 -2.89 -27.67
N GLN A 457 -15.63 -3.26 -26.61
CA GLN A 457 -15.21 -4.63 -26.32
C GLN A 457 -15.98 -5.25 -25.14
N LEU A 458 -16.94 -4.52 -24.56
CA LEU A 458 -17.87 -5.07 -23.57
C LEU A 458 -18.77 -6.11 -24.26
N SER A 459 -18.85 -7.29 -23.67
CA SER A 459 -19.51 -8.45 -24.29
C SER A 459 -20.30 -9.31 -23.32
N GLN A 460 -20.13 -9.13 -22.00
CA GLN A 460 -20.72 -10.01 -21.01
C GLN A 460 -21.22 -9.25 -19.77
N VAL A 461 -22.20 -9.86 -19.09
CA VAL A 461 -22.57 -9.57 -17.70
C VAL A 461 -22.16 -10.77 -16.84
N ILE A 462 -21.55 -10.51 -15.70
CA ILE A 462 -21.00 -11.54 -14.81
C ILE A 462 -21.47 -11.29 -13.38
N ALA A 463 -22.05 -12.31 -12.73
CA ALA A 463 -22.28 -12.30 -11.29
C ALA A 463 -21.26 -13.19 -10.59
N MET A 464 -20.60 -12.67 -9.56
CA MET A 464 -19.68 -13.43 -8.72
C MET A 464 -20.21 -13.53 -7.29
N LYS A 465 -20.57 -14.74 -6.89
CA LYS A 465 -21.02 -15.04 -5.52
C LYS A 465 -19.85 -15.47 -4.64
N ALA A 466 -19.92 -15.08 -3.37
CA ALA A 466 -18.89 -15.44 -2.38
C ALA A 466 -18.66 -16.94 -2.27
N ASP A 467 -19.71 -17.76 -2.43
CA ASP A 467 -19.67 -19.22 -2.26
C ASP A 467 -18.76 -19.94 -3.25
N GLY A 468 -18.62 -19.40 -4.46
CA GLY A 468 -18.62 -20.41 -5.49
C GLY A 468 -18.78 -19.89 -6.89
N THR A 469 -19.97 -19.39 -7.07
CA THR A 469 -20.61 -19.52 -8.34
C THR A 469 -20.35 -18.28 -9.16
N THR A 470 -20.08 -18.50 -10.44
CA THR A 470 -20.01 -17.45 -11.44
C THR A 470 -21.15 -17.65 -12.41
N TRP A 471 -21.99 -16.63 -12.57
CA TRP A 471 -23.02 -16.59 -13.61
C TRP A 471 -22.50 -15.71 -14.73
N THR A 472 -22.56 -16.18 -15.98
CA THR A 472 -22.12 -15.39 -17.14
C THR A 472 -23.26 -15.33 -18.15
N GLY A 473 -23.53 -14.14 -18.68
CA GLY A 473 -24.47 -13.94 -19.78
C GLY A 473 -23.86 -13.04 -20.86
N ALA A 474 -24.02 -13.42 -22.13
CA ALA A 474 -23.59 -12.58 -23.25
C ALA A 474 -24.51 -11.36 -23.38
N LEU A 475 -23.94 -10.21 -23.73
CA LEU A 475 -24.73 -9.02 -24.06
C LEU A 475 -25.48 -9.25 -25.39
N PRO A 476 -26.74 -8.79 -25.52
CA PRO A 476 -27.56 -9.03 -26.72
C PRO A 476 -27.04 -8.27 -27.95
N GLU A 477 -26.31 -7.18 -27.75
CA GLU A 477 -25.63 -6.43 -28.80
C GLU A 477 -24.35 -5.76 -28.25
N ALA A 478 -23.47 -5.28 -29.14
CA ALA A 478 -22.26 -4.56 -28.74
C ALA A 478 -22.58 -3.17 -28.17
N VAL A 479 -21.91 -2.80 -27.08
CA VAL A 479 -22.05 -1.47 -26.48
C VAL A 479 -21.46 -0.41 -27.41
N LYS A 480 -22.27 0.56 -27.82
CA LYS A 480 -21.86 1.62 -28.74
C LYS A 480 -21.35 2.84 -27.94
N PRO A 481 -20.09 3.28 -28.14
CA PRO A 481 -19.55 4.46 -27.43
C PRO A 481 -20.20 5.79 -27.85
N GLY A 482 -21.00 5.83 -28.93
CA GLY A 482 -21.63 7.03 -29.47
C GLY A 482 -20.72 7.80 -30.45
N THR A 483 -20.90 9.12 -30.56
CA THR A 483 -20.01 10.00 -31.36
C THR A 483 -18.55 9.76 -30.99
N LYS A 484 -17.68 9.66 -32.01
CA LYS A 484 -16.25 9.34 -31.88
C LYS A 484 -15.55 10.31 -30.92
N ILE A 485 -15.53 10.00 -29.63
CA ILE A 485 -14.50 10.52 -28.73
C ILE A 485 -13.22 9.82 -29.18
N PRO A 486 -12.20 10.54 -29.65
CA PRO A 486 -10.95 9.91 -30.03
C PRO A 486 -10.43 9.12 -28.82
N LYS A 487 -10.24 7.81 -28.98
CA LYS A 487 -9.52 7.01 -27.97
C LYS A 487 -8.15 7.66 -27.82
N LYS A 488 -7.85 8.19 -26.63
CA LYS A 488 -6.53 8.75 -26.38
C LYS A 488 -5.57 7.57 -26.21
N SER A 489 -4.45 7.59 -26.93
CA SER A 489 -3.36 6.68 -26.63
C SER A 489 -2.77 7.14 -25.29
N LEU A 490 -2.89 6.29 -24.28
CA LEU A 490 -2.41 6.58 -22.93
C LEU A 490 -1.20 5.68 -22.65
N SER A 491 -0.09 6.34 -22.32
CA SER A 491 1.12 5.65 -21.90
C SER A 491 0.93 5.17 -20.46
N SER A 492 1.15 3.88 -20.23
CA SER A 492 1.29 3.35 -18.87
C SER A 492 2.75 3.36 -18.41
N GLN A 493 3.68 3.96 -19.15
CA GLN A 493 5.11 3.90 -18.84
C GLN A 493 5.46 4.52 -17.48
N ALA A 494 6.54 4.03 -16.87
CA ALA A 494 7.06 4.60 -15.64
C ALA A 494 7.70 5.97 -15.91
N LEU A 495 7.66 6.85 -14.91
CA LEU A 495 8.41 8.11 -14.95
C LEU A 495 9.91 7.82 -14.79
N THR A 496 10.73 8.43 -15.64
CA THR A 496 12.19 8.22 -15.67
C THR A 496 12.90 9.56 -15.62
N LEU A 497 13.97 9.67 -14.83
CA LEU A 497 14.65 10.95 -14.58
C LEU A 497 15.81 11.25 -15.52
N ASP A 498 16.14 10.30 -16.40
CA ASP A 498 17.18 10.48 -17.39
C ASP A 498 16.69 9.93 -18.71
N THR A 499 16.33 10.84 -19.62
CA THR A 499 15.70 10.50 -20.91
C THR A 499 16.47 11.11 -22.07
N GLU A 500 16.84 10.26 -23.03
CA GLU A 500 17.52 10.71 -24.24
C GLU A 500 16.58 11.52 -25.14
N THR A 501 15.32 11.10 -25.22
CA THR A 501 14.24 11.72 -26.01
C THR A 501 13.08 12.15 -25.12
N THR A 502 12.23 13.02 -25.65
CA THR A 502 10.91 13.28 -25.05
C THR A 502 10.11 11.98 -24.88
N GLN A 503 9.45 11.86 -23.72
CA GLN A 503 8.60 10.76 -23.30
C GLN A 503 7.17 11.26 -23.05
N ASP A 504 6.18 10.41 -23.26
CA ASP A 504 4.79 10.66 -22.88
C ASP A 504 4.53 10.09 -21.47
N TYR A 505 3.87 10.89 -20.64
CA TYR A 505 3.44 10.53 -19.30
C TYR A 505 1.96 10.83 -19.12
N ALA A 506 1.24 9.96 -18.42
CA ALA A 506 -0.18 10.14 -18.14
C ALA A 506 -0.44 9.99 -16.64
N VAL A 507 -1.31 10.87 -16.15
CA VAL A 507 -1.85 10.81 -14.78
C VAL A 507 -3.36 10.67 -14.90
N LEU A 508 -3.92 9.81 -14.06
CA LEU A 508 -5.36 9.60 -13.92
C LEU A 508 -5.68 9.64 -12.43
N ASP A 509 -6.63 10.50 -12.06
CA ASP A 509 -7.21 10.61 -10.72
C ASP A 509 -8.73 10.79 -10.83
N GLY A 510 -9.46 9.78 -10.36
CA GLY A 510 -10.91 9.68 -10.53
C GLY A 510 -11.30 9.70 -12.01
N ASP A 511 -12.06 10.73 -12.37
CA ASP A 511 -12.57 10.92 -13.74
C ASP A 511 -11.71 11.89 -14.55
N THR A 512 -10.67 12.46 -13.92
CA THR A 512 -9.74 13.39 -14.55
C THR A 512 -8.52 12.62 -15.03
N PHE A 513 -8.09 12.90 -16.24
CA PHE A 513 -6.81 12.42 -16.74
C PHE A 513 -6.08 13.55 -17.47
N ALA A 514 -4.77 13.54 -17.37
CA ALA A 514 -3.89 14.53 -17.98
C ALA A 514 -2.71 13.84 -18.66
N ARG A 515 -2.23 14.46 -19.74
CA ARG A 515 -1.07 13.99 -20.51
C ARG A 515 0.02 15.03 -20.45
N PHE A 516 1.24 14.56 -20.24
CA PHE A 516 2.44 15.37 -20.20
C PHE A 516 3.45 14.81 -21.18
N ARG A 517 4.16 15.69 -21.88
CA ARG A 517 5.37 15.34 -22.60
C ARG A 517 6.54 15.87 -21.84
N TYR A 518 7.53 15.05 -21.57
CA TYR A 518 8.65 15.49 -20.79
C TYR A 518 9.97 14.95 -21.29
N ARG A 519 11.03 15.67 -20.96
CA ARG A 519 12.39 15.18 -21.05
C ARG A 519 13.09 15.55 -19.76
N CYS A 520 13.88 14.63 -19.20
CA CYS A 520 14.52 14.81 -17.91
C CYS A 520 16.01 14.46 -18.01
N ARG A 521 16.86 15.17 -17.26
CA ARG A 521 18.28 14.89 -17.15
C ARG A 521 18.72 14.92 -15.70
N THR A 522 19.57 13.97 -15.34
CA THR A 522 20.35 14.01 -14.09
C THR A 522 21.55 14.93 -14.29
N LEU A 523 21.78 15.88 -13.38
CA LEU A 523 22.83 16.89 -13.47
C LEU A 523 23.89 16.71 -12.37
N ALA A 524 23.46 16.65 -11.10
CA ALA A 524 24.35 16.46 -9.95
C ALA A 524 23.82 15.35 -9.03
N PRO A 525 24.42 14.15 -8.99
CA PRO A 525 23.90 13.03 -8.19
C PRO A 525 23.75 13.32 -6.69
N ASP A 526 24.57 14.24 -6.15
CA ASP A 526 24.54 14.67 -4.74
C ASP A 526 23.70 15.93 -4.51
N GLY A 527 23.02 16.44 -5.55
CA GLY A 527 22.11 17.56 -5.46
C GLY A 527 20.89 17.24 -4.58
N ASP A 528 20.24 18.28 -4.07
CA ASP A 528 19.07 18.16 -3.19
C ASP A 528 17.80 18.78 -3.80
N THR A 529 17.84 19.17 -5.08
CA THR A 529 16.76 19.89 -5.76
C THR A 529 16.31 19.21 -7.06
N MET A 530 14.99 19.08 -7.24
CA MET A 530 14.35 18.76 -8.52
C MET A 530 13.85 20.05 -9.15
N GLU A 531 14.32 20.37 -10.35
CA GLU A 531 13.87 21.56 -11.10
C GLU A 531 12.95 21.14 -12.25
N ILE A 532 11.73 21.69 -12.30
CA ILE A 532 10.72 21.36 -13.31
C ILE A 532 10.35 22.62 -14.08
N HIS A 533 10.68 22.66 -15.36
CA HIS A 533 10.28 23.72 -16.27
C HIS A 533 9.01 23.32 -17.02
N PHE A 534 7.90 23.99 -16.76
CA PHE A 534 6.70 23.86 -17.57
C PHE A 534 6.78 24.76 -18.80
N VAL A 535 6.77 24.16 -20.00
CA VAL A 535 7.13 24.79 -21.28
C VAL A 535 6.18 24.38 -22.39
N SER A 536 6.12 25.18 -23.46
CA SER A 536 5.34 24.83 -24.65
C SER A 536 6.00 23.77 -25.54
N ASP A 537 7.34 23.64 -25.49
CA ASP A 537 8.11 22.63 -26.22
C ASP A 537 9.25 22.08 -25.33
N PRO A 538 9.17 20.80 -24.89
CA PRO A 538 10.19 20.18 -24.04
C PRO A 538 11.58 20.07 -24.68
N GLU A 539 11.67 19.99 -26.01
CA GLU A 539 12.95 19.82 -26.72
C GLU A 539 13.76 21.13 -26.77
N ALA A 540 13.08 22.28 -26.79
CA ALA A 540 13.72 23.58 -26.91
C ALA A 540 14.51 23.99 -25.65
N VAL A 541 14.12 23.53 -24.46
CA VAL A 541 14.65 24.03 -23.18
C VAL A 541 15.87 23.24 -22.68
N ILE A 542 15.96 21.94 -22.97
CA ILE A 542 17.08 21.11 -22.48
C ILE A 542 18.38 21.30 -23.28
N ALA A 543 18.30 21.90 -24.46
CA ALA A 543 19.46 22.21 -25.29
C ALA A 543 20.21 23.49 -24.87
N GLY A 544 19.62 24.35 -24.03
CA GLY A 544 20.08 25.73 -23.80
C GLY A 544 20.61 26.09 -22.42
N VAL A 545 20.82 25.13 -21.50
CA VAL A 545 21.19 25.46 -20.12
C VAL A 545 22.59 24.98 -19.75
N GLU A 546 23.55 25.90 -19.84
CA GLU A 546 24.86 25.78 -19.20
C GLU A 546 24.75 26.23 -17.73
N ASP A 547 25.37 25.48 -16.82
CA ASP A 547 25.42 25.68 -15.36
C ASP A 547 24.07 25.70 -14.62
N SER A 548 23.56 24.51 -14.30
CA SER A 548 22.76 24.35 -13.08
C SER A 548 23.65 24.52 -11.86
N GLY A 549 23.24 25.30 -10.86
CA GLY A 549 23.96 25.39 -9.59
C GLY A 549 24.22 24.00 -8.97
N PRO A 550 25.23 23.86 -8.10
CA PRO A 550 25.68 22.56 -7.56
C PRO A 550 24.62 21.78 -6.76
N ARG A 551 23.42 22.36 -6.55
CA ARG A 551 22.30 21.77 -5.79
C ARG A 551 21.25 21.07 -6.66
N THR A 552 21.18 21.34 -7.97
CA THR A 552 20.15 20.75 -8.84
C THR A 552 20.52 19.31 -9.19
N ALA A 553 19.80 18.36 -8.61
CA ALA A 553 20.05 16.95 -8.87
C ALA A 553 19.54 16.53 -10.24
N CYS A 554 18.30 16.92 -10.54
CA CYS A 554 17.60 16.57 -11.76
C CYS A 554 16.87 17.80 -12.30
N ARG A 555 16.76 17.88 -13.62
CA ARG A 555 15.97 18.89 -14.32
C ARG A 555 15.05 18.27 -15.35
N ALA A 556 13.77 18.61 -15.30
CA ALA A 556 12.78 18.22 -16.29
C ALA A 556 12.26 19.43 -17.07
N ALA A 557 12.05 19.27 -18.38
CA ALA A 557 11.20 20.14 -19.18
C ALA A 557 9.90 19.38 -19.47
N VAL A 558 8.76 19.98 -19.14
CA VAL A 558 7.43 19.33 -19.15
C VAL A 558 6.44 20.20 -19.91
N GLN A 559 5.76 19.62 -20.89
CA GLN A 559 4.66 20.22 -21.63
C GLN A 559 3.35 19.57 -21.18
N ALA A 560 2.40 20.39 -20.73
CA ALA A 560 1.06 19.98 -20.38
C ALA A 560 0.19 19.89 -21.66
N VAL A 561 0.00 18.68 -22.19
CA VAL A 561 -0.58 18.45 -23.54
C VAL A 561 -2.08 18.71 -23.57
N ASP A 562 -2.77 18.43 -22.46
CA ASP A 562 -4.22 18.53 -22.33
C ASP A 562 -4.67 19.63 -21.34
N GLY A 563 -3.80 20.62 -21.07
CA GLY A 563 -4.02 21.66 -20.03
C GLY A 563 -3.36 21.31 -18.69
N TRP A 564 -3.60 22.14 -17.67
CA TRP A 564 -2.86 22.12 -16.40
C TRP A 564 -3.40 21.12 -15.36
N ALA A 565 -4.53 20.47 -15.62
CA ALA A 565 -5.10 19.48 -14.71
C ALA A 565 -4.05 18.43 -14.31
N LEU A 566 -3.96 18.12 -13.01
CA LEU A 566 -3.05 17.15 -12.42
C LEU A 566 -1.54 17.46 -12.61
N ALA A 567 -1.18 18.69 -13.01
CA ALA A 567 0.22 19.10 -13.13
C ALA A 567 0.94 19.13 -11.77
N ASP A 568 0.20 19.39 -10.69
CA ASP A 568 0.65 19.29 -9.31
C ASP A 568 1.05 17.86 -8.94
N ILE A 569 0.21 16.88 -9.29
CA ILE A 569 0.51 15.45 -9.09
C ILE A 569 1.73 15.05 -9.91
N ALA A 570 1.82 15.47 -11.18
CA ALA A 570 2.99 15.20 -12.00
C ALA A 570 4.27 15.76 -11.38
N ALA A 571 4.26 17.01 -10.91
CA ALA A 571 5.39 17.65 -10.22
C ALA A 571 5.78 16.90 -8.93
N LEU A 572 4.79 16.49 -8.14
CA LEU A 572 5.02 15.71 -6.92
C LEU A 572 5.68 14.36 -7.22
N ARG A 573 5.23 13.65 -8.27
CA ARG A 573 5.84 12.38 -8.68
C ARG A 573 7.29 12.56 -9.17
N PHE A 574 7.61 13.67 -9.83
CA PHE A 574 8.99 13.99 -10.24
C PHE A 574 9.93 14.18 -9.05
N VAL A 575 9.56 15.02 -8.06
CA VAL A 575 10.43 15.25 -6.89
C VAL A 575 10.61 13.97 -6.06
N ILE A 576 9.55 13.17 -5.93
CA ILE A 576 9.60 11.91 -5.20
C ILE A 576 10.44 10.88 -5.93
N ALA A 577 10.33 10.77 -7.25
CA ALA A 577 11.19 9.92 -8.05
C ALA A 577 12.66 10.35 -7.93
N ALA A 578 12.93 11.66 -7.90
CA ALA A 578 14.28 12.20 -7.72
C ALA A 578 14.87 11.92 -6.33
N GLY A 579 14.02 11.63 -5.34
CA GLY A 579 14.45 11.30 -3.98
C GLY A 579 15.07 12.48 -3.22
N VAL A 580 14.85 13.70 -3.72
CA VAL A 580 15.43 14.94 -3.22
C VAL A 580 14.51 15.66 -2.22
N GLN A 581 14.99 16.74 -1.59
CA GLN A 581 14.24 17.47 -0.56
C GLN A 581 13.52 18.70 -1.12
N ARG A 582 14.07 19.34 -2.15
CA ARG A 582 13.58 20.61 -2.69
C ARG A 582 12.94 20.43 -4.05
N LEU A 583 11.88 21.18 -4.31
CA LEU A 583 11.19 21.25 -5.60
C LEU A 583 11.16 22.69 -6.08
N LEU A 584 11.80 22.97 -7.20
CA LEU A 584 11.71 24.24 -7.90
C LEU A 584 10.88 24.07 -9.16
N ILE A 585 9.76 24.78 -9.26
CA ILE A 585 8.88 24.80 -10.41
C ILE A 585 9.05 26.13 -11.14
N VAL A 586 9.36 26.07 -12.43
CA VAL A 586 9.55 27.24 -13.29
C VAL A 586 8.50 27.20 -14.41
N VAL A 587 7.64 28.19 -14.47
CA VAL A 587 6.61 28.30 -15.51
C VAL A 587 7.09 29.27 -16.59
N HIS A 588 7.18 28.80 -17.84
CA HIS A 588 7.59 29.61 -19.00
C HIS A 588 6.38 30.06 -19.82
N GLY A 589 6.36 31.34 -20.21
CA GLY A 589 5.27 31.98 -20.95
C GLY A 589 4.49 32.99 -20.10
N ASP A 590 3.53 33.68 -20.73
CA ASP A 590 2.61 34.60 -20.06
C ASP A 590 1.98 33.91 -18.83
N THR A 591 1.82 34.64 -17.73
CA THR A 591 1.27 34.15 -16.46
C THR A 591 -0.12 33.55 -16.66
N ASP A 592 -0.17 32.24 -16.90
CA ASP A 592 -1.41 31.48 -16.91
C ASP A 592 -1.88 31.32 -15.47
N ALA A 593 -3.01 31.96 -15.15
CA ALA A 593 -3.58 31.94 -13.80
C ALA A 593 -3.93 30.51 -13.36
N GLU A 594 -4.32 29.63 -14.29
CA GLU A 594 -4.62 28.22 -14.01
C GLU A 594 -3.35 27.47 -13.61
N ALA A 595 -2.23 27.72 -14.30
CA ALA A 595 -0.94 27.15 -13.94
C ALA A 595 -0.50 27.55 -12.53
N ALA A 596 -0.65 28.84 -12.21
CA ALA A 596 -0.31 29.38 -10.89
C ALA A 596 -1.13 28.73 -9.78
N GLU A 597 -2.45 28.60 -9.98
CA GLU A 597 -3.36 27.97 -9.02
C GLU A 597 -2.99 26.50 -8.79
N VAL A 598 -2.90 25.71 -9.86
CA VAL A 598 -2.61 24.27 -9.75
C VAL A 598 -1.23 24.00 -9.14
N LEU A 599 -0.18 24.65 -9.64
CA LEU A 599 1.19 24.36 -9.21
C LEU A 599 1.49 24.89 -7.80
N SER A 600 0.72 25.88 -7.31
CA SER A 600 0.80 26.32 -5.92
C SER A 600 0.21 25.31 -4.92
N ALA A 601 -0.61 24.36 -5.40
CA ALA A 601 -1.24 23.33 -4.58
C ALA A 601 -0.37 22.09 -4.34
N VAL A 602 0.86 22.04 -4.89
CA VAL A 602 1.77 20.90 -4.72
C VAL A 602 2.10 20.69 -3.24
N ASP A 603 1.67 19.54 -2.70
CA ASP A 603 1.89 19.16 -1.30
C ASP A 603 3.32 18.61 -1.07
N TRP A 604 4.31 19.50 -1.13
CA TRP A 604 5.71 19.20 -0.84
C TRP A 604 6.37 20.35 -0.06
N GLU A 605 7.12 20.02 1.01
CA GLU A 605 7.47 20.99 2.08
C GLU A 605 8.34 22.15 1.61
N ASP A 606 9.34 21.88 0.77
CA ASP A 606 10.23 22.89 0.21
C ASP A 606 9.96 23.04 -1.29
N THR A 607 8.79 23.62 -1.60
CA THR A 607 8.37 23.94 -2.96
C THR A 607 8.47 25.43 -3.22
N SER A 608 9.09 25.80 -4.35
CA SER A 608 9.13 27.17 -4.85
C SER A 608 8.59 27.21 -6.28
N VAL A 609 7.67 28.13 -6.56
CA VAL A 609 7.11 28.36 -7.91
C VAL A 609 7.56 29.72 -8.43
N VAL A 610 8.15 29.76 -9.62
CA VAL A 610 8.71 30.97 -10.23
C VAL A 610 8.23 31.11 -11.68
N PHE A 611 7.94 32.34 -12.13
CA PHE A 611 7.56 32.64 -13.51
C PHE A 611 8.76 33.25 -14.25
N ALA A 612 9.15 32.67 -15.38
CA ALA A 612 10.42 32.98 -16.06
C ALA A 612 10.54 34.45 -16.53
N ASP A 613 9.42 35.13 -16.81
CA ASP A 613 9.42 36.54 -17.24
C ASP A 613 9.66 37.54 -16.10
N SER A 614 9.70 37.08 -14.85
CA SER A 614 10.10 37.88 -13.68
C SER A 614 11.63 37.82 -13.48
N ARG A 615 12.38 38.55 -14.32
CA ARG A 615 13.86 38.58 -14.40
C ARG A 615 14.63 38.84 -13.09
N GLU A 616 13.99 39.20 -11.98
CA GLU A 616 14.67 39.50 -10.71
C GLU A 616 14.89 38.29 -9.80
N VAL A 617 14.24 37.14 -10.02
CA VAL A 617 14.22 36.03 -9.03
C VAL A 617 15.30 34.96 -9.26
N LEU A 618 15.71 34.71 -10.51
CA LEU A 618 16.67 33.63 -10.82
C LEU A 618 18.08 33.85 -10.25
N ALA A 619 18.45 35.08 -9.88
CA ALA A 619 19.73 35.39 -9.25
C ALA A 619 19.72 35.27 -7.71
N GLY A 620 18.53 35.28 -7.07
CA GLY A 620 18.39 35.33 -5.61
C GLY A 620 18.14 33.98 -4.93
N VAL A 621 17.55 33.00 -5.64
CA VAL A 621 17.17 31.70 -5.04
C VAL A 621 18.38 30.77 -4.85
N GLY A 622 19.52 31.06 -5.49
CA GLY A 622 20.77 30.30 -5.34
C GLY A 622 21.55 30.52 -4.04
N GLN A 623 21.06 31.35 -3.09
CA GLN A 623 21.81 31.74 -1.88
C GLN A 623 21.11 31.50 -0.53
N HIS A 624 20.01 30.73 -0.48
CA HIS A 624 19.37 30.35 0.80
C HIS A 624 19.28 28.83 1.01
#